data_AF-A0AAW6R3H2-F1
#
_entry.id   AF-A0AAW6R3H2-F1
#
_cell.length_a   1.000
_cell.length_b   1.000
_cell.length_c   1.000
_cell.angle_alpha   90.00
_cell.angle_beta   90.00
_cell.angle_gamma   90.00
#
_symmetry.space_group_name_H-M   'P 1'
#
loop_
_entity.id
_entity.type
_entity.pdbx_description
1 polymer ?
#
loop_
_entity_poly.entity_id
_entity_poly.type
_entity_poly.pdbx_seq_one_letter_code
_entity_poly.pdbx_strand_id
1 'polypeptide(L)'
;MVRLIFLVSIDIGFQDEARSGQQNTTTRLWARKGSRPRALKQQQFEYVHLFGAVCPATGETEAIITPFANKDIMHQHLELIAKRTKPGRHAVVVMDGAGWHTNDIAADIPNLSILKLPPYSPELNPIKQVWSWLR
;
A
#
# COMPACT_ATOMS: atom_id res chain seq x y z
N MET A 1 -4.12 12.52 -21.00
CA MET A 1 -3.94 13.98 -21.01
C MET A 1 -3.25 14.35 -19.70
N VAL A 2 -1.94 14.64 -19.74
CA VAL A 2 -1.17 15.00 -18.54
C VAL A 2 -1.45 16.48 -18.26
N ARG A 3 -2.24 16.79 -17.22
CA ARG A 3 -2.42 18.17 -16.76
C ARG A 3 -1.08 18.66 -16.22
N LEU A 4 -0.54 19.75 -16.77
CA LEU A 4 0.69 20.39 -16.30
C LEU A 4 0.43 21.07 -14.94
N ILE A 5 0.98 20.52 -13.84
CA ILE A 5 0.86 21.02 -12.45
C ILE A 5 2.06 21.94 -12.11
N PHE A 6 2.48 22.82 -13.02
CA PHE A 6 3.77 23.53 -12.87
C PHE A 6 3.77 24.73 -11.90
N LEU A 7 2.64 25.05 -11.25
CA LEU A 7 2.50 26.20 -10.33
C LEU A 7 2.15 25.83 -8.88
N VAL A 8 2.00 24.53 -8.57
CA VAL A 8 1.60 24.05 -7.23
C VAL A 8 2.74 23.25 -6.62
N SER A 9 2.97 23.38 -5.31
CA SER A 9 3.92 22.50 -4.62
C SER A 9 3.34 21.10 -4.49
N ILE A 10 4.05 20.09 -4.97
CA ILE A 10 3.53 18.72 -5.11
C ILE A 10 4.09 17.82 -4.00
N ASP A 11 3.22 17.00 -3.41
CA ASP A 11 3.62 15.84 -2.60
C ASP A 11 3.43 14.57 -3.41
N ILE A 12 4.51 13.80 -3.59
CA ILE A 12 4.46 12.52 -4.31
C ILE A 12 4.36 11.41 -3.27
N GLY A 13 3.16 10.87 -3.11
CA GLY A 13 2.89 9.72 -2.26
C GLY A 13 2.96 8.43 -3.07
N PHE A 14 3.55 7.38 -2.50
CA PHE A 14 3.58 6.05 -3.07
C PHE A 14 2.67 5.15 -2.27
N GLN A 15 1.63 4.63 -2.91
CA GLN A 15 0.55 3.87 -2.30
C GLN A 15 0.61 2.40 -2.75
N ASP A 16 0.25 1.51 -1.83
CA ASP A 16 0.13 0.07 -2.06
C ASP A 16 -0.68 -0.60 -0.96
N GLU A 17 -1.14 -1.82 -1.22
CA GLU A 17 -1.81 -2.68 -0.26
C GLU A 17 -0.89 -3.80 0.23
N ALA A 18 -0.92 -4.03 1.54
CA ALA A 18 -0.36 -5.22 2.16
C ALA A 18 -1.47 -6.02 2.83
N ARG A 19 -1.30 -7.34 2.87
CA ARG A 19 -2.15 -8.23 3.65
C ARG A 19 -1.30 -8.86 4.74
N SER A 20 -1.70 -8.67 5.99
CA SER A 20 -1.11 -9.35 7.14
C SER A 20 -2.09 -10.39 7.65
N GLY A 21 -1.63 -11.61 7.90
CA GLY A 21 -2.50 -12.70 8.32
C GLY A 21 -1.77 -13.71 9.18
N GLN A 22 -2.54 -14.45 9.98
CA GLN A 22 -2.00 -15.37 10.96
C GLN A 22 -1.67 -16.72 10.31
N GLN A 23 -0.48 -16.80 9.70
CA GLN A 23 0.11 -18.07 9.27
C GLN A 23 1.47 -18.27 9.94
N ASN A 24 1.62 -19.40 10.65
CA ASN A 24 2.89 -19.72 11.29
C ASN A 24 3.97 -19.99 10.25
N THR A 25 5.12 -19.34 10.42
CA THR A 25 6.32 -19.61 9.62
C THR A 25 6.79 -21.04 9.86
N THR A 26 7.26 -21.71 8.80
CA THR A 26 7.91 -23.02 8.95
C THR A 26 9.28 -22.79 9.59
N THR A 27 9.44 -23.18 10.86
CA THR A 27 10.68 -22.98 11.61
C THR A 27 11.58 -24.22 11.55
N ARG A 28 12.89 -23.99 11.70
CA ARG A 28 13.85 -25.08 11.89
C ARG A 28 13.69 -25.64 13.31
N LEU A 29 13.61 -26.97 13.43
CA LEU A 29 13.51 -27.67 14.70
C LEU A 29 14.75 -28.54 14.90
N TRP A 30 15.27 -28.57 16.13
CA TRP A 30 16.27 -29.55 16.53
C TRP A 30 15.58 -30.88 16.81
N ALA A 31 16.08 -31.95 16.20
CA ALA A 31 15.56 -33.30 16.39
C ALA A 31 16.70 -34.32 16.37
N ARG A 32 16.48 -35.50 16.95
CA ARG A 32 17.47 -36.57 16.95
C ARG A 32 17.77 -37.01 15.51
N LYS A 33 19.04 -37.30 15.21
CA LYS A 33 19.47 -37.81 13.90
C LYS A 33 18.70 -39.11 13.59
N GLY A 34 18.14 -39.20 12.39
CA GLY A 34 17.28 -40.31 11.96
C GLY A 34 15.80 -40.20 12.34
N SER A 35 15.38 -39.11 13.00
CA SER A 35 13.96 -38.86 13.30
C SER A 35 13.31 -37.90 12.31
N ARG A 36 11.97 -37.97 12.19
CA ARG A 36 11.15 -37.07 11.36
C ARG A 36 10.22 -36.24 12.26
N PRO A 37 10.67 -35.07 12.77
CA PRO A 37 9.85 -34.22 13.62
C PRO A 37 8.65 -33.66 12.85
N ARG A 38 7.50 -33.56 13.52
CA ARG A 38 6.27 -32.95 12.96
C ARG A 38 6.07 -31.58 13.61
N ALA A 39 5.83 -30.56 12.80
CA ALA A 39 5.45 -29.23 13.25
C ALA A 39 3.98 -28.98 12.90
N LEU A 40 3.24 -28.37 13.81
CA LEU A 40 1.90 -27.89 13.52
C LEU A 40 2.01 -26.63 12.68
N LYS A 41 1.52 -26.69 11.43
CA LYS A 41 1.34 -25.51 10.59
C LYS A 41 -0.08 -25.00 10.76
N GLN A 42 -0.22 -23.80 11.30
CA GLN A 42 -1.50 -23.11 11.34
C GLN A 42 -1.93 -22.79 9.90
N GLN A 43 -3.12 -23.27 9.53
CA GLN A 43 -3.74 -23.06 8.20
C GLN A 43 -4.95 -22.12 8.28
N GLN A 44 -5.05 -21.32 9.33
CA GLN A 44 -6.09 -20.29 9.38
C GLN A 44 -5.82 -19.23 8.31
N PHE A 45 -6.90 -18.68 7.77
CA PHE A 45 -6.87 -17.64 6.74
C PHE A 45 -7.46 -16.34 7.30
N GLU A 46 -7.24 -16.06 8.59
CA GLU A 46 -7.56 -14.76 9.14
C GLU A 46 -6.51 -13.75 8.68
N TYR A 47 -6.98 -12.67 8.07
CA TYR A 47 -6.14 -11.62 7.56
C TYR A 47 -6.80 -10.26 7.71
N VAL A 48 -5.95 -9.25 7.71
CA VAL A 48 -6.32 -7.85 7.63
C VAL A 48 -5.58 -7.21 6.47
N HIS A 49 -6.25 -6.29 5.80
CA HIS A 49 -5.68 -5.49 4.73
C HIS A 49 -5.18 -4.16 5.31
N LEU A 50 -4.02 -3.73 4.84
CA LEU A 50 -3.45 -2.43 5.12
C LEU A 50 -3.31 -1.70 3.79
N PHE A 51 -3.92 -0.54 3.69
CA PHE A 51 -3.67 0.41 2.62
C PHE A 51 -2.76 1.47 3.19
N GLY A 52 -1.59 1.67 2.59
CA GLY A 52 -0.66 2.69 3.05
C GLY A 52 -0.20 3.56 1.90
N ALA A 53 0.20 4.79 2.26
CA ALA A 53 0.91 5.68 1.38
C ALA A 53 2.07 6.34 2.13
N VAL A 54 3.22 6.50 1.47
CA VAL A 54 4.40 7.20 2.00
C VAL A 54 4.89 8.25 1.00
N CYS A 55 5.23 9.44 1.50
CA CYS A 55 5.97 10.44 0.73
C CYS A 55 7.47 10.35 1.07
N PRO A 56 8.34 9.84 0.17
CA PRO A 56 9.76 9.69 0.46
C PRO A 56 10.49 11.01 0.75
N ALA A 57 9.99 12.13 0.20
CA ALA A 57 10.62 13.44 0.37
C ALA A 57 10.40 14.04 1.77
N THR A 58 9.24 13.76 2.39
CA THR A 58 8.86 14.34 3.69
C THR A 58 8.84 13.32 4.82
N GLY A 59 8.77 12.02 4.50
CA GLY A 59 8.53 10.95 5.46
C GLY A 59 7.10 10.90 5.99
N GLU A 60 6.19 11.75 5.49
CA GLU A 60 4.79 11.72 5.90
C GLU A 60 4.10 10.46 5.34
N THR A 61 3.32 9.81 6.20
CA THR A 61 2.65 8.53 5.90
C THR A 61 1.20 8.59 6.33
N GLU A 62 0.33 7.98 5.54
CA GLU A 62 -1.08 7.75 5.90
C GLU A 62 -1.40 6.28 5.66
N ALA A 63 -2.23 5.68 6.52
CA ALA A 63 -2.61 4.28 6.39
C ALA A 63 -4.00 4.00 6.98
N ILE A 64 -4.71 3.03 6.40
CA ILE A 64 -5.96 2.50 6.93
C ILE A 64 -5.89 0.97 7.01
N ILE A 65 -6.37 0.43 8.13
CA ILE A 65 -6.47 -1.00 8.40
C ILE A 65 -7.94 -1.41 8.23
N THR A 66 -8.19 -2.46 7.44
CA THR A 66 -9.53 -2.85 7.02
C THR A 66 -9.65 -4.37 6.83
N PRO A 67 -10.81 -4.98 7.11
CA PRO A 67 -11.05 -6.40 6.82
C PRO A 67 -11.20 -6.71 5.32
N PHE A 68 -11.41 -5.70 4.46
CA PHE A 68 -11.69 -5.91 3.03
C PHE A 68 -10.82 -5.03 2.13
N ALA A 69 -10.38 -5.58 1.00
CA ALA A 69 -9.74 -4.80 -0.07
C ALA A 69 -10.73 -4.56 -1.21
N ASN A 70 -11.24 -3.33 -1.33
CA ASN A 70 -12.17 -2.93 -2.38
C ASN A 70 -11.96 -1.46 -2.78
N LYS A 71 -12.69 -1.03 -3.82
CA LYS A 71 -12.62 0.33 -4.37
C LYS A 71 -13.04 1.40 -3.35
N ASP A 72 -14.03 1.11 -2.51
CA ASP A 72 -14.56 2.07 -1.54
C ASP A 72 -13.54 2.39 -0.44
N ILE A 73 -12.82 1.37 0.05
CA ILE A 73 -11.75 1.56 1.03
C ILE A 73 -10.58 2.33 0.42
N MET A 74 -10.23 2.06 -0.84
CA MET A 74 -9.21 2.83 -1.54
C MET A 74 -9.62 4.30 -1.65
N HIS A 75 -10.86 4.58 -2.03
CA HIS A 75 -11.38 5.95 -2.08
C HIS A 75 -11.27 6.65 -0.72
N GLN A 76 -11.71 6.00 0.37
CA GLN A 76 -11.54 6.50 1.73
C GLN A 76 -10.07 6.76 2.09
N HIS A 77 -9.16 5.88 1.68
CA HIS A 77 -7.73 6.06 1.87
C HIS A 77 -7.20 7.29 1.12
N LEU A 78 -7.62 7.49 -0.13
CA LEU A 78 -7.27 8.68 -0.92
C LEU A 78 -7.82 9.96 -0.28
N GLU A 79 -9.02 9.93 0.31
CA GLU A 79 -9.54 11.06 1.07
C GLU A 79 -8.67 11.39 2.29
N LEU A 80 -8.15 10.38 3.00
CA LEU A 80 -7.25 10.59 4.15
C LEU A 80 -5.96 11.29 3.70
N ILE A 81 -5.37 10.83 2.59
CA ILE A 81 -4.19 11.47 1.98
C ILE A 81 -4.50 12.92 1.59
N ALA A 82 -5.65 13.15 0.94
CA ALA A 82 -6.08 14.47 0.53
C ALA A 82 -6.32 15.42 1.71
N LYS A 83 -6.89 14.93 2.81
CA LYS A 83 -7.09 15.67 4.07
C LYS A 83 -5.77 15.98 4.77
N ARG A 84 -4.79 15.08 4.69
CA ARG A 84 -3.46 15.28 5.28
C ARG A 84 -2.61 16.28 4.49
N THR A 85 -2.81 16.33 3.17
CA THR A 85 -2.08 17.20 2.26
C THR A 85 -2.23 18.66 2.70
N LYS A 86 -1.10 19.36 2.91
CA LYS A 86 -1.12 20.71 3.46
C LYS A 86 -1.85 21.67 2.49
N PRO A 87 -2.56 22.70 3.02
CA PRO A 87 -3.21 23.69 2.18
C PRO A 87 -2.25 24.31 1.15
N GLY A 88 -2.72 24.48 -0.09
CA GLY A 88 -1.91 25.02 -1.19
C GLY A 88 -0.95 24.02 -1.85
N ARG A 89 -0.99 22.74 -1.45
CA ARG A 89 -0.26 21.64 -2.09
C ARG A 89 -1.21 20.70 -2.84
N HIS A 90 -0.65 19.93 -3.77
CA HIS A 90 -1.37 18.92 -4.54
C HIS A 90 -0.71 17.56 -4.33
N ALA A 91 -1.50 16.53 -4.01
CA ALA A 91 -1.01 15.18 -3.86
C ALA A 91 -1.01 14.46 -5.21
N VAL A 92 0.14 13.90 -5.58
CA VAL A 92 0.24 12.92 -6.66
C VAL A 92 0.46 11.56 -6.03
N VAL A 93 -0.54 10.69 -6.10
CA VAL A 93 -0.49 9.34 -5.55
C VAL A 93 -0.08 8.37 -6.66
N VAL A 94 1.10 7.79 -6.49
CA VAL A 94 1.66 6.75 -7.33
C VAL A 94 1.16 5.40 -6.83
N MET A 95 0.47 4.64 -7.68
CA MET A 95 -0.05 3.31 -7.35
C MET A 95 0.19 2.33 -8.50
N ASP A 96 0.04 1.03 -8.22
CA ASP A 96 0.16 0.02 -9.26
C ASP A 96 -1.06 0.01 -10.22
N GLY A 97 -0.96 -0.81 -11.26
CA GLY A 97 -2.00 -0.94 -12.28
C GLY A 97 -3.06 -2.01 -12.01
N ALA A 98 -3.37 -2.34 -10.75
CA ALA A 98 -4.40 -3.34 -10.45
C ALA A 98 -5.72 -3.02 -11.15
N GLY A 99 -6.45 -4.04 -11.62
CA GLY A 99 -7.64 -3.86 -12.46
C GLY A 99 -8.75 -3.03 -11.82
N TRP A 100 -8.77 -2.92 -10.50
CA TRP A 100 -9.73 -2.13 -9.71
C TRP A 100 -9.20 -0.73 -9.34
N HIS A 101 -7.94 -0.40 -9.64
CA HIS A 101 -7.39 0.96 -9.59
C HIS A 101 -7.82 1.73 -10.84
N THR A 102 -9.12 2.01 -10.96
CA THR A 102 -9.67 2.69 -12.12
C THR A 102 -9.30 4.17 -12.11
N ASN A 103 -9.19 4.81 -13.28
CA ASN A 103 -8.67 6.18 -13.40
C ASN A 103 -9.58 7.23 -12.73
N ASP A 104 -10.84 6.89 -12.49
CA ASP A 104 -11.89 7.71 -11.88
C ASP A 104 -11.92 7.63 -10.35
N ILE A 105 -11.12 6.76 -9.71
CA ILE A 105 -11.19 6.50 -8.27
C ILE A 105 -10.85 7.72 -7.39
N ALA A 106 -10.26 8.77 -7.95
CA ALA A 106 -10.01 10.05 -7.29
C ALA A 106 -10.69 11.24 -8.00
N ALA A 107 -11.64 11.00 -8.91
CA ALA A 107 -12.20 12.05 -9.77
C ALA A 107 -12.90 13.18 -8.99
N ASP A 108 -13.41 12.87 -7.81
CA ASP A 108 -14.12 13.79 -6.90
C ASP A 108 -13.19 14.43 -5.84
N ILE A 109 -11.90 14.09 -5.83
CA ILE A 109 -10.91 14.62 -4.88
C ILE A 109 -10.09 15.73 -5.55
N PRO A 110 -10.35 17.02 -5.26
CA PRO A 110 -9.83 18.12 -6.08
C PRO A 110 -8.32 18.35 -5.98
N ASN A 111 -7.72 18.05 -4.83
CA ASN A 111 -6.29 18.26 -4.55
C ASN A 111 -5.45 16.98 -4.67
N LEU A 112 -5.97 15.97 -5.37
CA LEU A 112 -5.30 14.68 -5.55
C LEU A 112 -5.33 14.26 -7.01
N SER A 113 -4.27 13.61 -7.47
CA SER A 113 -4.21 12.99 -8.78
C SER A 113 -3.47 11.68 -8.71
N ILE A 114 -3.84 10.75 -9.59
CA ILE A 114 -3.26 9.40 -9.62
C ILE A 114 -2.25 9.30 -10.76
N LEU A 115 -1.10 8.70 -10.45
CA LEU A 115 -0.11 8.28 -11.41
C LEU A 115 0.06 6.76 -11.30
N LYS A 116 0.00 6.05 -12.44
CA LYS A 116 0.19 4.61 -12.46
C LYS A 116 1.63 4.25 -12.75
N LEU A 117 2.15 3.28 -12.01
CA LEU A 117 3.43 2.64 -12.31
C LEU A 117 3.32 1.78 -13.58
N PRO A 118 4.44 1.58 -14.30
CA PRO A 118 4.53 0.54 -15.30
C PRO A 118 4.18 -0.84 -14.69
N PRO A 119 3.54 -1.73 -15.46
CA PRO A 119 3.24 -3.07 -14.98
C PRO A 119 4.50 -3.82 -14.52
N TYR A 120 4.36 -4.57 -13.42
CA TYR A 120 5.42 -5.44 -12.86
C TYR A 120 6.70 -4.69 -12.43
N SER A 121 6.58 -3.45 -11.95
CA SER A 121 7.73 -2.67 -11.46
C SER A 121 7.67 -2.36 -9.95
N PRO A 122 7.60 -3.38 -9.06
CA PRO A 122 7.51 -3.16 -7.62
C PRO A 122 8.74 -2.47 -7.03
N GLU A 123 9.91 -2.60 -7.67
CA GLU A 123 11.16 -1.95 -7.28
C GLU A 123 11.11 -0.42 -7.37
N LEU A 124 10.17 0.11 -8.16
CA LEU A 124 9.92 1.55 -8.29
C LEU A 124 8.96 2.09 -7.23
N ASN A 125 8.43 1.23 -6.35
CA ASN A 125 7.47 1.60 -5.32
C ASN A 125 8.13 1.52 -3.91
N PRO A 126 8.62 2.65 -3.34
CA PRO A 126 9.31 2.67 -2.05
C PRO A 126 8.52 2.08 -0.89
N ILE A 127 7.19 2.10 -0.94
CA ILE A 127 6.36 1.53 0.13
C ILE A 127 6.55 0.01 0.28
N LYS A 128 7.01 -0.68 -0.79
CA LYS A 128 7.36 -2.11 -0.69
C LYS A 128 8.48 -2.35 0.33
N GLN A 129 9.38 -1.38 0.54
CA GLN A 129 10.38 -1.45 1.59
C GLN A 129 9.75 -1.33 2.97
N VAL A 130 8.77 -0.44 3.17
CA VAL A 130 7.99 -0.32 4.42
C VAL A 130 7.32 -1.64 4.76
N TRP A 131 6.68 -2.30 3.79
CA TRP A 131 6.08 -3.62 3.98
C TRP A 131 7.09 -4.73 4.26
N SER A 132 8.33 -4.58 3.81
CA SER A 132 9.41 -5.51 4.16
C SER A 132 9.86 -5.35 5.61
N TRP A 133 9.82 -4.12 6.16
CA TRP A 133 10.16 -3.87 7.56
C TRP A 133 9.10 -4.33 8.55
N LEU A 134 7.83 -4.35 8.13
CA LEU A 134 6.70 -4.76 8.97
C LEU A 134 6.48 -6.29 9.05
N ARG A 135 7.24 -7.08 8.28
CA ARG A 135 7.16 -8.55 8.24
C ARG A 135 8.39 -9.19 8.85
#